data_AF-A0A1L8D1F5-F1
#
_entry.id   AF-A0A1L8D1F5-F1
#
_cell.length_a   1.000
_cell.length_b   1.000
_cell.length_c   1.000
_cell.angle_alpha   90.00
_cell.angle_beta   90.00
_cell.angle_gamma   90.00
#
_symmetry.space_group_name_H-M   'P 1'
#
loop_
_entity.id
_entity.type
_entity.pdbx_description
1 polymer ?
#
loop_
_entity_poly.entity_id
_entity_poly.type
_entity_poly.pdbx_seq_one_letter_code
_entity_poly.pdbx_strand_id
1 'polypeptide(L)'
;MDILKILEEFEDKVIDSPKIPLTGKVLMDEEQILMFIDKIRSILPDEISKAKGILEARENLLNKAKIEAEEILEKAKQQGEKWLSESEMIKIAEERAKEIIAKANSTALELKQGARQYAIEVLEKLSLNLNTALQEITKGLEELKK
;
A
#
# COMPACT_ATOMS: atom_id res chain seq x y z
N MET A 1 -29.57 41.85 6.77
CA MET A 1 -30.97 41.38 6.67
C MET A 1 -30.91 40.11 5.83
N ASP A 2 -31.50 39.02 6.31
CA ASP A 2 -31.46 37.73 5.59
C ASP A 2 -32.37 37.84 4.36
N ILE A 3 -31.96 37.26 3.23
CA ILE A 3 -32.77 37.19 2.03
C ILE A 3 -34.11 36.48 2.31
N LEU A 4 -34.12 35.49 3.20
CA LEU A 4 -35.32 34.79 3.63
C LEU A 4 -36.31 35.74 4.31
N LYS A 5 -35.83 36.63 5.19
CA LYS A 5 -36.69 37.61 5.88
C LYS A 5 -37.31 38.61 4.91
N ILE A 6 -36.58 39.01 3.86
CA ILE A 6 -37.10 39.93 2.84
C ILE A 6 -38.17 39.23 1.99
N LEU A 7 -38.00 37.94 1.71
CA LEU A 7 -38.98 37.13 1.02
C LEU A 7 -40.24 36.90 1.87
N GLU A 8 -40.08 36.62 3.16
CA GLU A 8 -41.19 36.50 4.13
C GLU A 8 -41.96 37.82 4.23
N GLU A 9 -41.27 38.96 4.40
CA GLU A 9 -41.92 40.28 4.43
C GLU A 9 -42.67 40.60 3.13
N PHE A 10 -42.14 40.20 1.98
CA PHE A 10 -42.81 40.37 0.69
C PHE A 10 -44.03 39.47 0.56
N GLU A 11 -43.93 38.21 0.99
CA GLU A 11 -45.03 37.24 0.99
C GLU A 11 -46.19 37.72 1.88
N ASP A 12 -45.89 38.12 3.12
CA ASP A 12 -46.87 38.70 4.04
C ASP A 12 -47.56 39.91 3.42
N LYS A 13 -46.78 40.78 2.74
CA LYS A 13 -47.33 41.96 2.08
C LYS A 13 -48.27 41.62 0.92
N VAL A 14 -47.98 40.55 0.17
CA VAL A 14 -48.87 40.04 -0.89
C VAL A 14 -50.16 39.48 -0.29
N ILE A 15 -50.07 38.76 0.83
CA ILE A 15 -51.21 38.16 1.52
C ILE A 15 -52.16 39.22 2.08
N ASP A 16 -51.62 40.27 2.69
CA ASP A 16 -52.36 41.37 3.31
C ASP A 16 -52.95 42.37 2.31
N SER A 17 -52.59 42.27 1.03
CA SER A 17 -53.01 43.22 0.00
C SER A 17 -54.48 43.06 -0.39
N PRO A 18 -55.20 44.17 -0.68
CA PRO A 18 -56.61 44.11 -1.07
C PRO A 18 -56.85 43.20 -2.28
N LYS A 19 -57.78 42.25 -2.14
CA LYS A 19 -58.16 41.34 -3.22
C LYS A 19 -59.23 41.97 -4.09
N ILE A 20 -59.10 41.81 -5.41
CA ILE A 20 -60.08 42.26 -6.39
C ILE A 20 -61.15 41.15 -6.56
N PRO A 21 -62.43 41.39 -6.19
CA PRO A 21 -63.48 40.38 -6.23
C PRO A 21 -63.62 39.74 -7.62
N LEU A 22 -63.93 38.43 -7.67
CA LEU A 22 -64.18 37.65 -8.88
C LEU A 22 -63.01 37.52 -9.88
N THR A 23 -61.81 38.06 -9.58
CA THR A 23 -60.64 38.02 -10.50
C THR A 23 -59.46 37.19 -9.99
N GLY A 24 -59.41 36.86 -8.70
CA GLY A 24 -58.27 36.18 -8.08
C GLY A 24 -57.00 37.04 -7.97
N LYS A 25 -57.07 38.33 -8.29
CA LYS A 25 -55.93 39.26 -8.29
C LYS A 25 -55.84 40.03 -6.98
N VAL A 26 -54.62 40.42 -6.60
CA VAL A 26 -54.33 41.36 -5.51
C VAL A 26 -53.98 42.73 -6.09
N LEU A 27 -54.39 43.79 -5.40
CA LEU A 27 -54.02 45.16 -5.71
C LEU A 27 -52.83 45.54 -4.83
N MET A 28 -51.70 45.85 -5.45
CA MET A 28 -50.45 46.18 -4.77
C MET A 28 -49.87 47.46 -5.34
N ASP A 29 -49.13 48.16 -4.49
CA ASP A 29 -48.39 49.36 -4.87
C ASP A 29 -47.11 48.98 -5.65
N GLU A 30 -46.94 49.57 -6.83
CA GLU A 30 -45.83 49.28 -7.73
C GLU A 30 -44.48 49.64 -7.10
N GLU A 31 -44.39 50.79 -6.42
CA GLU A 31 -43.16 51.28 -5.78
C GLU A 31 -42.71 50.33 -4.65
N GLN A 32 -43.66 49.81 -3.87
CA GLN A 32 -43.38 48.80 -2.84
C GLN A 32 -42.85 47.49 -3.44
N ILE A 33 -43.43 46.99 -4.53
CA ILE A 33 -42.95 45.77 -5.20
C ILE A 33 -41.52 45.98 -5.72
N LEU A 34 -41.28 47.10 -6.41
CA LEU A 34 -39.96 47.43 -6.93
C LEU A 34 -38.91 47.56 -5.82
N MET A 35 -39.27 48.14 -4.68
CA MET A 35 -38.39 48.20 -3.50
C MET A 35 -37.99 46.80 -3.01
N PHE A 36 -38.92 45.84 -2.91
CA PHE A 36 -38.59 44.46 -2.51
C PHE A 36 -37.69 43.77 -3.55
N ILE A 37 -37.96 43.97 -4.84
CA ILE A 37 -37.13 43.44 -5.92
C ILE A 37 -35.70 44.00 -5.83
N ASP A 38 -35.53 45.29 -5.58
CA ASP A 38 -34.21 45.91 -5.45
C ASP A 38 -33.46 45.43 -4.21
N LYS A 39 -34.16 45.27 -3.08
CA LYS A 39 -33.59 44.65 -1.87
C LYS A 39 -33.10 43.23 -2.13
N ILE A 40 -33.91 42.40 -2.78
CA ILE A 40 -33.54 41.03 -3.17
C ILE A 40 -32.33 41.05 -4.10
N ARG A 41 -32.34 41.90 -5.13
CA ARG A 41 -31.24 42.04 -6.09
C ARG A 41 -29.94 42.52 -5.44
N SER A 42 -30.03 43.30 -4.38
CA SER A 42 -28.84 43.80 -3.66
C SER A 42 -28.18 42.74 -2.77
N ILE A 43 -28.94 41.79 -2.22
CA ILE A 43 -28.44 40.84 -1.20
C ILE A 43 -28.19 39.45 -1.77
N LEU A 44 -29.04 38.99 -2.69
CA LEU A 44 -28.97 37.64 -3.25
C LEU A 44 -27.63 37.31 -3.93
N PRO A 45 -27.00 38.21 -4.72
CA PRO A 45 -25.72 37.92 -5.36
C PRO A 45 -24.60 37.62 -4.35
N ASP A 46 -24.54 38.37 -3.26
CA ASP A 46 -23.53 38.19 -2.21
C ASP A 46 -23.72 36.87 -1.48
N GLU A 47 -24.96 36.50 -1.14
CA GLU A 47 -25.25 35.20 -0.51
C GLU A 47 -24.89 34.01 -1.43
N ILE A 48 -25.20 34.10 -2.72
CA ILE A 48 -24.80 33.09 -3.71
C ILE A 48 -23.27 33.02 -3.81
N SER A 49 -22.58 34.16 -3.84
CA SER A 49 -21.13 34.22 -3.92
C SER A 49 -20.47 33.60 -2.68
N LYS A 50 -20.98 33.88 -1.48
CA LYS A 50 -20.50 33.25 -0.23
C LYS A 50 -20.71 31.74 -0.25
N ALA A 51 -21.89 31.27 -0.67
CA ALA A 51 -22.17 29.85 -0.76
C ALA A 51 -21.22 29.13 -1.72
N LYS A 52 -20.94 29.70 -2.89
CA LYS A 52 -19.94 29.19 -3.83
C LYS A 52 -18.54 29.16 -3.22
N GLY A 53 -18.13 30.23 -2.55
CA GLY A 53 -16.82 30.29 -1.87
C GLY A 53 -16.67 29.23 -0.78
N ILE A 54 -17.73 28.92 -0.03
CA ILE A 54 -17.72 27.83 0.97
C ILE A 54 -17.53 26.47 0.29
N LEU A 55 -18.21 26.22 -0.84
CA LEU A 55 -18.06 24.97 -1.59
C LEU A 55 -16.64 24.81 -2.14
N GLU A 56 -16.07 25.86 -2.73
CA GLU A 56 -14.70 25.87 -3.22
C GLU A 56 -13.68 25.68 -2.08
N ALA A 57 -13.87 26.37 -0.95
CA ALA A 57 -13.01 26.21 0.23
C ALA A 57 -13.07 24.78 0.78
N ARG A 58 -14.26 24.17 0.80
CA ARG A 58 -14.44 22.77 1.21
C ARG A 58 -13.71 21.81 0.27
N GLU A 59 -13.84 21.99 -1.04
CA GLU A 59 -13.16 21.14 -2.02
C GLU A 59 -11.63 21.25 -1.89
N ASN A 60 -11.12 22.47 -1.76
CA ASN A 60 -9.70 22.74 -1.53
C ASN A 60 -9.20 22.10 -0.24
N LEU A 61 -9.96 22.18 0.85
CA LEU A 61 -9.61 21.55 2.12
C LEU A 61 -9.55 20.02 1.99
N LEU A 62 -10.55 19.42 1.34
CA LEU A 62 -10.58 17.97 1.11
C LEU A 62 -9.41 17.50 0.25
N ASN A 63 -9.04 18.25 -0.79
CA ASN A 63 -7.89 17.92 -1.63
C ASN A 63 -6.58 18.04 -0.86
N LYS A 64 -6.39 19.10 -0.06
CA LYS A 64 -5.22 19.24 0.82
C LYS A 64 -5.13 18.08 1.82
N ALA A 65 -6.22 17.73 2.48
CA ALA A 65 -6.25 16.63 3.44
C ALA A 65 -5.90 15.27 2.79
N LYS A 66 -6.34 15.04 1.54
CA LYS A 66 -5.95 13.84 0.77
C LYS A 66 -4.46 13.80 0.48
N ILE A 67 -3.90 14.91 -0.03
CA ILE A 67 -2.46 15.01 -0.33
C ILE A 67 -1.64 14.79 0.94
N GLU A 68 -2.00 15.46 2.05
CA GLU A 68 -1.33 15.27 3.34
C GLU A 68 -1.41 13.83 3.84
N ALA A 69 -2.56 13.17 3.70
CA ALA A 69 -2.71 11.77 4.07
C ALA A 69 -1.83 10.84 3.23
N GLU A 70 -1.75 11.08 1.92
CA GLU A 70 -0.86 10.34 1.01
C GLU A 70 0.61 10.54 1.37
N GLU A 71 1.02 11.78 1.68
CA GLU A 71 2.38 12.07 2.13
C GLU A 71 2.73 11.38 3.46
N ILE A 72 1.80 11.38 4.42
CA ILE A 72 2.00 10.70 5.71
C ILE A 72 2.18 9.20 5.49
N LEU A 73 1.34 8.59 4.65
CA LEU A 73 1.42 7.16 4.36
C LEU A 73 2.75 6.81 3.69
N GLU A 74 3.19 7.63 2.74
CA GLU A 74 4.47 7.42 2.05
C GLU A 74 5.67 7.56 3.00
N LYS A 75 5.68 8.60 3.84
CA LYS A 75 6.72 8.78 4.88
C LYS A 75 6.73 7.61 5.87
N ALA A 76 5.57 7.12 6.29
CA ALA A 76 5.45 5.98 7.19
C ALA A 76 6.01 4.69 6.57
N LYS A 77 5.74 4.43 5.28
CA LYS A 77 6.31 3.30 4.54
C LYS A 77 7.83 3.38 4.47
N GLN A 78 8.35 4.51 4.01
CA GLN A 78 9.80 4.73 3.89
C GLN A 78 10.51 4.56 5.25
N GLN A 79 9.91 5.09 6.33
CA GLN A 79 10.46 4.93 7.66
C GLN A 79 10.39 3.49 8.16
N GLY A 80 9.32 2.76 7.86
CA GLY A 80 9.19 1.34 8.15
C GLY A 80 10.24 0.49 7.45
N GLU A 81 10.48 0.73 6.16
CA GLU A 81 11.53 0.06 5.39
C GLU A 81 12.92 0.35 5.94
N LYS A 82 13.19 1.61 6.28
CA LYS A 82 14.45 2.02 6.90
C LYS A 82 14.66 1.33 8.25
N TRP A 83 13.66 1.32 9.13
CA TRP A 83 13.73 0.63 10.41
C TRP A 83 13.94 -0.87 10.26
N LEU A 84 13.30 -1.49 9.27
CA LEU A 84 13.47 -2.91 8.99
C LEU A 84 14.90 -3.20 8.53
N SER A 85 15.44 -2.39 7.61
CA SER A 85 16.84 -2.51 7.13
C SER A 85 17.87 -2.21 8.22
N GLU A 86 17.61 -1.24 9.09
CA GLU A 86 18.49 -0.88 10.20
C GLU A 86 18.33 -1.81 11.41
N SER A 87 17.30 -2.66 11.41
CA SER A 87 17.05 -3.60 12.48
C SER A 87 18.22 -4.56 12.63
N GLU A 88 18.88 -4.47 13.77
CA GLU A 88 19.96 -5.36 14.20
C GLU A 88 19.55 -6.84 14.08
N MET A 89 18.24 -7.13 14.23
CA MET A 89 17.70 -8.47 14.06
C MET A 89 17.88 -9.01 12.63
N ILE A 90 17.72 -8.18 11.60
CA ILE A 90 17.94 -8.60 10.21
C ILE A 90 19.41 -8.87 9.96
N LYS A 91 20.30 -7.98 10.44
CA LYS A 91 21.75 -8.19 10.34
C LYS A 91 22.18 -9.50 11.01
N ILE A 92 21.72 -9.74 12.24
CA ILE A 92 21.99 -10.99 12.96
C ILE A 92 21.44 -12.20 12.20
N ALA A 93 20.24 -12.08 11.60
CA ALA A 93 19.66 -13.16 10.80
C ALA A 93 20.48 -13.46 9.54
N GLU A 94 20.96 -12.43 8.84
CA GLU A 94 21.84 -12.56 7.67
C GLU A 94 23.20 -13.17 8.04
N GLU A 95 23.81 -12.73 9.15
CA GLU A 95 25.07 -13.28 9.67
C GLU A 95 24.90 -14.77 9.97
N ARG A 96 23.84 -15.15 10.71
CA ARG A 96 23.52 -16.56 10.98
C ARG A 96 23.26 -17.35 9.71
N ALA A 97 22.57 -16.80 8.72
CA ALA A 97 22.33 -17.48 7.45
C ALA A 97 23.66 -17.77 6.74
N LYS A 98 24.58 -16.81 6.71
CA LYS A 98 25.93 -17.00 6.16
C LYS A 98 26.70 -18.07 6.91
N GLU A 99 26.66 -18.07 8.25
CA GLU A 99 27.28 -19.10 9.08
C GLU A 99 26.74 -20.50 8.79
N ILE A 100 25.40 -20.63 8.67
CA ILE A 100 24.75 -21.92 8.35
C ILE A 100 25.21 -22.42 6.98
N ILE A 101 25.24 -21.55 5.96
CA ILE A 101 25.69 -21.91 4.61
C ILE A 101 27.17 -22.30 4.62
N ALA A 102 28.02 -21.54 5.31
CA ALA A 102 29.44 -21.84 5.42
C ALA A 102 29.67 -23.20 6.09
N LYS A 103 28.95 -23.48 7.19
CA LYS A 103 29.00 -24.77 7.88
C LYS A 103 28.53 -25.91 6.99
N ALA A 104 27.40 -25.73 6.30
CA ALA A 104 26.87 -26.73 5.37
C ALA A 104 27.88 -27.07 4.26
N ASN A 105 28.54 -26.05 3.70
CA ASN A 105 29.58 -26.24 2.68
C ASN A 105 30.81 -26.98 3.23
N SER A 106 31.28 -26.64 4.44
CA SER A 106 32.39 -27.37 5.09
C SER A 106 32.03 -28.83 5.30
N THR A 107 30.86 -29.10 5.88
CA THR A 107 30.39 -30.46 6.14
C THR A 107 30.21 -31.26 4.84
N ALA A 108 29.71 -30.64 3.77
CA ALA A 108 29.61 -31.28 2.46
C ALA A 108 30.98 -31.64 1.88
N LEU A 109 31.98 -30.77 2.04
CA LEU A 109 33.35 -31.01 1.60
C LEU A 109 33.98 -32.17 2.39
N GLU A 110 33.86 -32.15 3.72
CA GLU A 110 34.34 -33.21 4.61
C GLU A 110 33.70 -34.56 4.26
N LEU A 111 32.37 -34.59 4.05
CA LEU A 111 31.66 -35.80 3.65
C LEU A 111 32.15 -36.34 2.31
N LYS A 112 32.37 -35.46 1.33
CA LYS A 112 32.88 -35.85 0.01
C LYS A 112 34.30 -36.43 0.11
N GLN A 113 35.16 -35.84 0.92
CA GLN A 113 36.51 -36.33 1.14
C GLN A 113 36.49 -37.69 1.86
N GLY A 114 35.69 -37.83 2.92
CA GLY A 114 35.51 -39.08 3.64
C GLY A 114 34.98 -40.20 2.74
N ALA A 115 33.98 -39.91 1.91
CA ALA A 115 33.44 -40.87 0.95
C ALA A 115 34.48 -41.30 -0.10
N ARG A 116 35.30 -40.36 -0.59
CA ARG A 116 36.39 -40.67 -1.53
C ARG A 116 37.45 -41.55 -0.87
N GLN A 117 37.86 -41.23 0.35
CA GLN A 117 38.84 -42.01 1.10
C GLN A 117 38.34 -43.43 1.35
N TYR A 118 37.08 -43.56 1.79
CA TYR A 118 36.45 -44.86 1.97
C TYR A 118 36.40 -45.68 0.66
N ALA A 119 36.06 -45.05 -0.46
CA ALA A 119 36.06 -45.72 -1.76
C ALA A 119 37.45 -46.24 -2.16
N ILE A 120 38.50 -45.45 -1.89
CA ILE A 120 39.89 -45.87 -2.12
C ILE A 120 40.22 -47.10 -1.28
N GLU A 121 39.94 -47.08 0.03
CA GLU A 121 40.22 -48.21 0.92
C GLU A 121 39.50 -49.50 0.50
N VAL A 122 38.25 -49.38 0.03
CA VAL A 122 37.48 -50.53 -0.49
C VAL A 122 38.13 -51.08 -1.76
N LEU A 123 38.53 -50.21 -2.69
CA LEU A 123 39.17 -50.61 -3.94
C LEU A 123 40.56 -51.21 -3.72
N GLU A 124 41.34 -50.68 -2.78
CA GLU A 124 42.64 -51.24 -2.40
C GLU A 124 42.51 -52.65 -1.82
N LYS A 125 41.55 -52.86 -0.90
CA LYS A 125 41.24 -54.20 -0.36
C LYS A 125 40.82 -55.17 -1.46
N LEU A 126 39.98 -54.72 -2.40
CA LEU A 126 39.56 -55.54 -3.53
C LEU A 126 40.75 -55.91 -4.43
N SER A 127 41.61 -54.94 -4.75
CA SER A 127 42.81 -55.16 -5.56
C SER A 127 43.74 -56.19 -4.92
N LEU A 128 43.96 -56.08 -3.60
CA LEU A 128 44.78 -57.03 -2.85
C LEU A 128 44.18 -58.45 -2.91
N ASN A 129 42.88 -58.59 -2.70
CA ASN A 129 42.20 -59.88 -2.77
C ASN A 129 42.28 -60.51 -4.17
N LEU A 130 42.08 -59.71 -5.22
CA LEU A 130 42.18 -60.18 -6.61
C LEU A 130 43.60 -60.60 -6.98
N ASN A 131 44.63 -59.86 -6.52
CA ASN A 131 46.02 -60.25 -6.72
C ASN A 131 46.34 -61.58 -6.05
N THR A 132 45.88 -61.80 -4.82
CA THR A 132 46.03 -63.09 -4.13
C THR A 132 45.36 -64.22 -4.91
N ALA A 133 44.11 -64.02 -5.36
CA ALA A 133 43.39 -65.02 -6.15
C ALA A 133 44.11 -65.35 -7.49
N LEU A 134 44.63 -64.33 -8.18
CA LEU A 134 45.41 -64.51 -9.41
C LEU A 134 46.72 -65.28 -9.16
N GLN A 135 47.40 -65.02 -8.05
CA GLN A 135 48.59 -65.77 -7.67
C GLN A 135 48.29 -67.25 -7.41
N GLU A 136 47.17 -67.56 -6.75
CA GLU A 136 46.72 -68.94 -6.53
C GLU A 136 46.39 -69.64 -7.85
N ILE A 137 45.65 -68.98 -8.76
CA ILE A 137 45.34 -69.52 -10.09
C ILE A 137 46.63 -69.78 -10.88
N THR A 138 47.59 -68.86 -10.85
CA THR A 138 48.86 -69.00 -11.57
C THR A 138 49.66 -70.19 -11.06
N LYS A 139 49.76 -70.35 -9.73
CA LYS A 139 50.40 -71.53 -9.11
C LYS A 139 49.72 -72.82 -9.52
N GLY A 140 48.38 -72.88 -9.48
CA GLY A 140 47.63 -74.07 -9.90
C GLY A 140 47.86 -74.41 -11.38
N LEU A 141 47.98 -73.41 -12.26
CA LEU A 141 48.31 -73.63 -13.67
C LEU A 141 49.76 -74.11 -13.90
N GLU A 142 50.72 -73.63 -13.11
CA GLU A 142 52.11 -74.10 -13.17
C GLU A 142 52.25 -75.56 -12.73
N GLU A 143 51.51 -75.96 -11.69
CA GLU A 143 51.48 -77.35 -11.22
C GLU A 143 50.91 -78.31 -12.27
N LEU A 144 49.87 -77.90 -13.00
CA LEU A 144 49.25 -78.72 -14.06
C LEU A 144 50.10 -78.84 -15.34
N LYS A 145 51.11 -77.99 -15.52
CA LYS A 145 52.01 -78.01 -16.68
C LYS A 145 53.30 -78.80 -16.46
N LYS A 146 53.53 -79.31 -15.25
CA LYS A 146 54.60 -80.27 -14.93
C LYS A 146 54.14 -81.69 -15.20
#